data_AF-A0A9X6BEI0-F1
#
_entry.id   AF-A0A9X6BEI0-F1
#
_cell.length_a   1.000
_cell.length_b   1.000
_cell.length_c   1.000
_cell.angle_alpha   90.00
_cell.angle_beta   90.00
_cell.angle_gamma   90.00
#
_symmetry.space_group_name_H-M   'P 1'
#
loop_
_entity.id
_entity.type
_entity.pdbx_description
1 polymer ?
#
loop_
_entity_poly.entity_id
_entity_poly.type
_entity_poly.pdbx_seq_one_letter_code
_entity_poly.pdbx_strand_id
1 'polypeptide(L)' 'MTRTTSYDYYYDSANHLTNLTETTTGASVVGMGYDAQGNLSNKNGQQFTFDLGNRLGEAVGKEGYRYVDSP' A
#
# COMPACT_ATOMS: atom_id res chain seq x y z
N MET A 1 -15.29 15.12 24.16
CA MET A 1 -14.84 15.82 22.94
C MET A 1 -14.35 14.76 21.97
N THR A 2 -15.14 14.41 20.95
CA THR A 2 -14.73 13.42 19.95
C THR A 2 -13.79 14.13 18.97
N ARG A 3 -12.53 13.71 18.91
CA ARG A 3 -11.59 14.26 17.92
C ARG A 3 -11.88 13.62 16.57
N THR A 4 -12.47 14.38 15.66
CA THR A 4 -12.54 14.00 14.25
C THR A 4 -11.18 14.30 13.64
N THR A 5 -10.56 13.30 13.03
CA THR A 5 -9.32 13.48 12.25
C THR A 5 -9.68 13.39 10.77
N SER A 6 -9.23 14.38 9.99
CA SER A 6 -9.42 14.45 8.54
C SER A 6 -8.11 14.17 7.82
N TYR A 7 -8.20 13.69 6.58
CA TYR A 7 -7.04 13.38 5.76
C TYR A 7 -7.20 13.92 4.34
N ASP A 8 -6.11 14.43 3.79
CA ASP A 8 -5.96 14.69 2.36
C ASP A 8 -5.36 13.46 1.68
N TYR A 9 -5.83 13.16 0.47
CA TYR A 9 -5.47 11.97 -0.30
C TYR A 9 -4.73 12.39 -1.56
N TYR A 10 -3.50 11.90 -1.73
CA TYR A 10 -2.65 12.22 -2.86
C TYR A 10 -2.53 11.03 -3.78
N TYR A 11 -2.58 11.30 -5.09
CA TYR A 11 -2.54 10.27 -6.12
C TYR A 11 -1.41 10.53 -7.11
N ASP A 12 -0.84 9.46 -7.65
CA ASP A 12 0.05 9.56 -8.81
C ASP A 12 -0.74 9.76 -10.12
N SER A 13 -0.02 9.84 -11.25
CA SER A 13 -0.64 10.01 -12.58
C SER A 13 -1.45 8.79 -13.06
N ALA A 14 -1.30 7.64 -12.40
CA ALA A 14 -2.06 6.42 -12.68
C ALA A 14 -3.29 6.28 -11.75
N ASN A 15 -3.60 7.32 -10.96
CA ASN A 15 -4.65 7.32 -9.93
C ASN A 15 -4.40 6.31 -8.79
N HIS A 16 -3.15 5.95 -8.51
CA HIS A 16 -2.82 5.19 -7.31
C HIS A 16 -2.63 6.13 -6.12
N LEU A 17 -3.19 5.77 -4.98
CA LEU A 17 -3.06 6.53 -3.74
C LEU A 17 -1.63 6.43 -3.22
N THR A 18 -0.89 7.53 -3.11
CA THR A 18 0.51 7.54 -2.69
C THR A 18 0.67 7.97 -1.24
N ASN A 19 -0.11 8.96 -0.78
CA ASN A 19 0.00 9.47 0.57
C ASN A 19 -1.36 9.82 1.18
N LEU A 20 -1.48 9.61 2.48
CA LEU A 20 -2.45 10.30 3.33
C LEU A 20 -1.68 11.31 4.19
N THR A 21 -2.16 12.55 4.23
CA THR A 21 -1.69 13.53 5.21
C THR A 21 -2.82 13.94 6.11
N GLU A 22 -2.55 14.04 7.41
CA GLU A 22 -3.54 14.56 8.34
C GLU A 22 -3.74 16.07 8.10
N THR A 23 -4.99 16.49 7.89
CA THR A 23 -5.31 17.84 7.40
C THR A 23 -4.93 18.94 8.39
N THR A 24 -4.97 18.68 9.70
CA THR A 24 -4.67 19.70 10.72
C THR A 24 -3.17 19.99 10.84
N THR A 25 -2.35 18.95 10.78
CA THR A 25 -0.91 19.00 11.06
C THR A 25 -0.06 18.97 9.80
N GLY A 26 -0.62 18.54 8.67
CA GLY A 26 0.11 18.28 7.42
C GLY A 26 1.03 17.06 7.50
N ALA A 27 0.97 16.28 8.59
CA ALA A 27 1.83 15.12 8.76
C ALA A 27 1.42 14.01 7.79
N SER A 28 2.37 13.45 7.02
CA SER A 28 2.11 12.22 6.27
C SER A 28 2.00 11.05 7.25
N VAL A 29 0.84 10.39 7.24
CA VAL A 29 0.52 9.29 8.16
C VAL A 29 0.55 7.94 7.46
N VAL A 30 0.39 7.94 6.13
CA VAL A 30 0.53 6.76 5.28
C VAL A 30 1.31 7.15 4.03
N GLY A 31 2.31 6.35 3.67
CA GLY A 31 2.99 6.37 2.39
C GLY A 31 2.86 5.01 1.71
N MET A 32 2.61 5.02 0.41
CA MET A 32 2.40 3.84 -0.42
C MET A 32 3.24 3.94 -1.70
N GLY A 33 3.75 2.80 -2.13
CA GLY A 33 4.49 2.64 -3.38
C GLY A 33 3.99 1.43 -4.14
N TYR A 34 4.11 1.49 -5.46
CA TYR A 34 3.57 0.48 -6.37
C TYR A 34 4.67 -0.08 -7.27
N ASP A 35 4.56 -1.34 -7.65
CA ASP A 35 5.39 -1.94 -8.70
C ASP A 35 4.91 -1.51 -10.10
N ALA A 36 5.62 -1.95 -11.15
CA ALA A 36 5.28 -1.60 -12.52
C ALA A 36 3.93 -2.16 -13.01
N GLN A 37 3.36 -3.17 -12.34
CA GLN A 37 2.03 -3.72 -12.63
C GLN A 37 0.93 -3.02 -11.81
N GLY A 38 1.29 -2.11 -10.90
CA GLY A 38 0.35 -1.41 -10.04
C GLY A 38 0.03 -2.15 -8.74
N ASN A 39 0.78 -3.20 -8.38
CA ASN A 39 0.61 -3.85 -7.07
C ASN A 39 1.27 -3.01 -5.98
N LEU A 40 0.67 -2.98 -4.79
CA LEU A 40 1.18 -2.25 -3.64
C LEU A 40 2.48 -2.87 -3.12
N SER A 41 3.64 -2.38 -3.59
CA SER A 41 4.96 -2.91 -3.24
C SER A 41 5.50 -2.39 -1.90
N ASN A 42 5.00 -1.24 -1.43
CA ASN A 42 5.34 -0.69 -0.13
C ASN A 42 4.14 -0.03 0.57
N LYS A 43 3.99 -0.23 1.88
CA LYS A 43 3.13 0.59 2.73
C LYS A 43 3.81 0.87 4.06
N ASN A 44 4.10 2.14 4.34
CA ASN A 44 4.78 2.57 5.57
C ASN A 44 6.07 1.76 5.86
N GLY A 45 6.85 1.45 4.82
CA GLY A 45 8.06 0.63 4.95
C GLY A 45 7.84 -0.88 4.93
N GLN A 46 6.61 -1.37 5.11
CA GLN A 46 6.30 -2.79 4.88
C GLN A 46 6.39 -3.08 3.38
N GLN A 47 7.26 -4.00 3.00
CA GLN A 47 7.40 -4.46 1.62
C GLN A 47 6.45 -5.63 1.33
N PHE A 48 5.95 -5.67 0.10
CA PHE A 48 5.13 -6.76 -0.42
C PHE A 48 5.66 -7.21 -1.78
N THR A 49 5.69 -8.52 -2.01
CA THR A 49 6.11 -9.11 -3.29
C THR A 49 4.93 -9.82 -3.94
N PHE A 50 4.81 -9.68 -5.25
CA PHE A 50 3.75 -10.28 -6.05
C PHE A 50 4.36 -11.19 -7.11
N ASP A 51 3.66 -12.27 -7.43
CA ASP A 51 4.00 -13.07 -8.59
C ASP A 51 3.47 -12.42 -9.89
N LEU A 52 3.85 -12.99 -11.04
CA LEU A 52 3.41 -12.49 -12.36
C LEU A 52 1.89 -12.57 -12.57
N GLY A 53 1.17 -13.30 -11.71
CA GLY A 53 -0.29 -13.40 -11.73
C GLY A 53 -0.99 -12.37 -10.84
N ASN A 54 -0.28 -11.34 -10.35
CA ASN A 54 -0.76 -10.35 -9.39
C ASN A 54 -1.24 -10.94 -8.06
N ARG A 55 -0.63 -12.05 -7.62
CA ARG A 55 -0.93 -12.67 -6.33
C ARG A 55 0.16 -12.34 -5.32
N LEU A 56 -0.25 -11.94 -4.12
CA LEU A 56 0.67 -11.60 -3.03
C LEU A 56 1.45 -12.85 -2.61
N GLY A 57 2.76 -12.88 -2.87
CA GLY A 57 3.64 -13.97 -2.46
C GLY A 57 4.17 -13.78 -1.04
N GLU A 58 4.50 -12.54 -0.65
CA GLU A 58 5.10 -12.28 0.65
C GLU A 58 4.74 -10.89 1.18
N ALA A 59 4.37 -10.82 2.46
CA ALA A 59 4.54 -9.63 3.28
C ALA A 59 5.88 -9.78 4.01
N VAL A 60 6.93 -9.13 3.47
CA VAL A 60 8.33 -9.36 3.85
C VAL A 60 8.53 -9.30 5.37
N GLY A 61 9.12 -10.37 5.91
CA GLY A 61 9.39 -10.50 7.36
C GLY A 61 8.17 -10.74 8.24
N LYS A 62 6.99 -10.98 7.65
CA LYS A 62 5.75 -11.31 8.37
C LYS A 62 5.19 -12.66 7.96
N GLU A 63 4.78 -12.79 6.69
CA GLU A 63 4.06 -13.96 6.20
C GLU A 63 4.35 -14.20 4.71
N GLY A 64 4.32 -15.46 4.30
CA GLY A 64 4.43 -15.88 2.90
C GLY A 64 3.23 -16.73 2.50
N TYR A 65 2.82 -16.60 1.24
CA TYR A 65 1.67 -17.29 0.67
C TYR A 65 2.09 -18.03 -0.59
N ARG A 66 1.56 -19.24 -0.77
CA ARG A 66 1.78 -20.05 -1.97
C ARG A 66 0.45 -20.45 -2.55
N TYR A 67 0.24 -20.07 -3.81
CA TYR A 67 -0.91 -20.48 -4.59
C TYR A 67 -0.50 -21.64 -5.47
N VAL A 68 -1.25 -22.73 -5.38
CA VAL A 68 -1.14 -23.85 -6.31
C VAL A 68 -2.37 -23.76 -7.21
N ASP A 69 -2.14 -23.60 -8.51
CA ASP A 69 -3.23 -23.73 -9.46
C ASP A 69 -3.69 -25.19 -9.37
N SER A 70 -4.97 -25.41 -9.06
CA SER A 70 -5.51 -26.77 -8.99
C SER A 70 -5.48 -27.39 -10.39
N PRO A 71 -5.11 -28.68 -10.53
CA PRO A 71 -5.04 -29.35 -11.82
C PRO A 71 -6.41 -29.48 -12.50
#